data_AF-A0A1L9Q4F1-F1
#
_entry.id   AF-A0A1L9Q4F1-F1
#
_cell.length_a   1.000
_cell.length_b   1.000
_cell.length_c   1.000
_cell.angle_alpha   90.00
_cell.angle_beta   90.00
_cell.angle_gamma   90.00
#
_symmetry.space_group_name_H-M   'P 1'
#
loop_
_entity.id
_entity.type
_entity.pdbx_description
1 polymer ?
#
loop_
_entity_poly.entity_id
_entity_poly.type
_entity_poly.pdbx_seq_one_letter_code
_entity_poly.pdbx_strand_id
1 'polypeptide(L)'
;MAASRQRAQSSGSRGIEQTNSLTSNSETNTAALCLISEKKALLAEAEAQESAAREMYYYAQNEAWWLGSRDSYQLSDSDDTTYSEYEYRERQEAEEREKVARRELEIAEARSRDRFAAVQAVAAVSGHPNAAQEGNWSILSGSEQETVLPRLENECHDYATLTNAGYLAGRVRAPRPDPKDRKRRVVAIDCEFVGITNDDISVLAQVCAVDALTGEVLLDFLVEPGHRKVIYRTQHSGLTGQVFHQYREMGLVLPDVAAAREALFNFVDRDTILVGFALENDFEMLGISHWRVFDAQLAAREAEYRAYGVRPRRLSLQILSSQLLGRSVQQSSRGHDCLEDVFAARELMLYWVQDENEDEVEEWVQWQGGDRNNGVSTFDIQNWL
;
A
#
# COMPACT_ATOMS: atom_id res chain seq x y z
N MET A 1 14.78 30.55 66.35
CA MET A 1 13.41 30.81 66.85
C MET A 1 12.81 31.86 65.92
N ALA A 2 12.06 31.43 64.89
CA ALA A 2 10.59 31.40 64.83
C ALA A 2 10.05 32.74 64.26
N ALA A 3 9.13 32.82 63.28
CA ALA A 3 8.23 31.87 62.62
C ALA A 3 7.86 32.49 61.24
N SER A 4 7.88 31.75 60.12
CA SER A 4 6.78 30.91 59.57
C SER A 4 5.47 31.65 59.30
N ARG A 5 5.17 31.95 58.03
CA ARG A 5 3.79 31.94 57.47
C ARG A 5 3.81 31.49 56.01
N GLN A 6 3.47 30.22 55.80
CA GLN A 6 3.09 29.63 54.52
C GLN A 6 1.71 30.16 54.11
N ARG A 7 1.52 30.45 52.81
CA ARG A 7 0.20 30.54 52.17
C ARG A 7 -0.04 29.24 51.42
N ALA A 8 -1.09 28.55 51.82
CA ALA A 8 -1.59 27.34 51.19
C ALA A 8 -2.26 27.68 49.84
N GLN A 9 -1.88 26.96 48.80
CA GLN A 9 -2.65 26.80 47.57
C GLN A 9 -3.63 25.64 47.79
N SER A 10 -4.92 25.88 47.54
CA SER A 10 -5.96 24.87 47.60
C SER A 10 -6.03 24.09 46.29
N SER A 11 -5.77 22.81 46.40
CA SER A 11 -5.94 21.76 45.40
C SER A 11 -7.43 21.47 45.19
N GLY A 12 -7.83 21.40 43.93
CA GLY A 12 -9.17 21.00 43.50
C GLY A 12 -9.10 20.04 42.32
N SER A 13 -8.33 18.95 42.45
CA SER A 13 -8.35 17.84 41.51
C SER A 13 -9.59 16.98 41.77
N ARG A 14 -10.58 17.06 40.87
CA ARG A 14 -11.64 16.05 40.78
C ARG A 14 -11.01 14.76 40.25
N GLY A 15 -10.80 13.79 41.14
CA GLY A 15 -10.45 12.43 40.76
C GLY A 15 -11.60 11.80 40.00
N ILE A 16 -11.36 11.43 38.75
CA ILE A 16 -12.15 10.43 38.04
C ILE A 16 -11.49 9.10 38.39
N GLU A 17 -12.14 8.32 39.25
CA GLU A 17 -11.79 6.92 39.48
C GLU A 17 -12.01 6.15 38.17
N GLN A 18 -10.93 5.84 37.44
CA GLN A 18 -10.95 4.81 36.42
C GLN A 18 -10.83 3.45 37.13
N THR A 19 -11.97 2.79 37.34
CA THR A 19 -11.99 1.37 37.67
C THR A 19 -11.57 0.57 36.43
N ASN A 20 -10.34 0.06 36.43
CA ASN A 20 -9.84 -0.89 35.45
C ASN A 20 -10.69 -2.16 35.45
N SER A 21 -11.58 -2.33 34.46
CA SER A 21 -12.17 -3.64 34.15
C SER A 21 -11.24 -4.46 33.27
N LEU A 22 -10.30 -5.17 33.91
CA LEU A 22 -9.40 -6.11 33.23
C LEU A 22 -10.09 -7.38 32.69
N THR A 23 -11.42 -7.47 32.77
CA THR A 23 -12.18 -8.68 32.40
C THR A 23 -12.95 -8.56 31.06
N SER A 24 -13.07 -7.37 30.46
CA SER A 24 -13.76 -7.18 29.17
C SER A 24 -12.87 -7.38 27.94
N ASN A 25 -11.55 -7.47 28.13
CA ASN A 25 -10.58 -7.64 27.02
C ASN A 25 -10.30 -9.12 26.67
N SER A 26 -10.55 -10.08 27.55
CA SER A 26 -10.23 -11.49 27.26
C SER A 26 -11.30 -12.19 26.43
N GLU A 27 -12.57 -11.87 26.66
CA GLU A 27 -13.69 -12.50 25.94
C GLU A 27 -13.86 -11.93 24.52
N THR A 28 -13.65 -10.62 24.35
CA THR A 28 -13.62 -9.94 23.05
C THR A 28 -12.46 -10.43 22.18
N ASN A 29 -11.27 -10.61 22.76
CA ASN A 29 -10.14 -11.21 22.06
C ASN A 29 -10.39 -12.67 21.65
N THR A 30 -11.10 -13.45 22.46
CA THR A 30 -11.39 -14.86 22.14
C THR A 30 -12.40 -14.98 20.98
N ALA A 31 -13.42 -14.14 20.96
CA ALA A 31 -14.40 -14.10 19.87
C ALA A 31 -13.78 -13.61 18.54
N ALA A 32 -12.92 -12.58 18.60
CA ALA A 32 -12.16 -12.11 17.45
C ALA A 32 -11.21 -13.19 16.90
N LEU A 33 -10.46 -13.88 17.77
CA LEU A 33 -9.58 -14.98 17.38
C LEU A 33 -10.34 -16.18 16.79
N CYS A 34 -11.54 -16.47 17.29
CA CYS A 34 -12.39 -17.52 16.74
C CYS A 34 -12.91 -17.16 15.34
N LEU A 35 -13.40 -15.93 15.15
CA LEU A 35 -13.79 -15.41 13.83
C LEU A 35 -12.61 -15.41 12.86
N ILE A 36 -11.40 -15.03 13.30
CA ILE A 36 -10.17 -15.12 12.52
C ILE A 36 -9.90 -16.57 12.11
N SER A 37 -10.04 -17.54 13.03
CA SER A 37 -9.80 -18.95 12.73
C SER A 37 -10.80 -19.55 11.72
N GLU A 38 -12.08 -19.19 11.83
CA GLU A 38 -13.12 -19.61 10.86
C GLU A 38 -12.90 -18.97 9.49
N LYS A 39 -12.54 -17.67 9.46
CA LYS A 39 -12.22 -16.96 8.23
C LYS A 39 -10.95 -17.47 7.57
N LYS A 40 -9.93 -17.87 8.33
CA LYS A 40 -8.70 -18.51 7.82
C LYS A 40 -8.96 -19.83 7.11
N ALA A 41 -9.82 -20.70 7.64
CA ALA A 41 -10.14 -21.97 6.98
C ALA A 41 -10.81 -21.72 5.62
N LEU A 42 -11.70 -20.72 5.57
CA LEU A 42 -12.36 -20.29 4.33
C LEU A 42 -11.38 -19.63 3.34
N LEU A 43 -10.35 -18.92 3.83
CA LEU A 43 -9.27 -18.33 3.01
C LEU A 43 -8.32 -19.38 2.44
N ALA A 44 -7.93 -20.38 3.22
CA ALA A 44 -7.08 -21.45 2.73
C ALA A 44 -7.80 -22.32 1.69
N GLU A 45 -9.08 -22.62 1.91
CA GLU A 45 -9.91 -23.35 0.93
C GLU A 45 -10.10 -22.54 -0.35
N ALA A 46 -10.29 -21.24 -0.20
CA ALA A 46 -10.39 -20.27 -1.27
C ALA A 46 -9.14 -20.16 -2.16
N GLU A 47 -7.97 -20.00 -1.55
CA GLU A 47 -6.68 -19.95 -2.23
C GLU A 47 -6.40 -21.27 -2.94
N ALA A 48 -6.72 -22.40 -2.30
CA ALA A 48 -6.60 -23.71 -2.94
C ALA A 48 -7.52 -23.84 -4.17
N GLN A 49 -8.75 -23.32 -4.08
CA GLN A 49 -9.69 -23.29 -5.21
C GLN A 49 -9.23 -22.38 -6.34
N GLU A 50 -8.72 -21.19 -6.03
CA GLU A 50 -8.19 -20.26 -7.02
C GLU A 50 -6.92 -20.83 -7.69
N SER A 51 -5.99 -21.35 -6.89
CA SER A 51 -4.76 -21.98 -7.38
C SER A 51 -5.08 -23.17 -8.30
N ALA A 52 -6.03 -24.03 -7.91
CA ALA A 52 -6.49 -25.13 -8.73
C ALA A 52 -7.17 -24.65 -10.02
N ALA A 53 -8.00 -23.59 -9.97
CA ALA A 53 -8.62 -23.01 -11.15
C ALA A 53 -7.59 -22.40 -12.11
N ARG A 54 -6.55 -21.76 -11.58
CA ARG A 54 -5.45 -21.16 -12.35
C ARG A 54 -4.61 -22.24 -13.03
N GLU A 55 -4.34 -23.34 -12.34
CA GLU A 55 -3.65 -24.51 -12.90
C GLU A 55 -4.49 -25.19 -13.99
N MET A 56 -5.79 -25.39 -13.77
CA MET A 56 -6.70 -25.93 -14.79
C MET A 56 -6.74 -25.05 -16.04
N TYR A 57 -6.84 -23.73 -15.89
CA TYR A 57 -6.81 -22.79 -17.01
C TYR A 57 -5.48 -22.86 -17.77
N TYR A 58 -4.35 -22.94 -17.07
CA TYR A 58 -3.04 -23.09 -17.69
C TYR A 58 -2.91 -24.36 -18.54
N TYR A 59 -3.38 -25.51 -18.05
CA TYR A 59 -3.37 -26.74 -18.83
C TYR A 59 -4.32 -26.69 -20.03
N ALA A 60 -5.53 -26.15 -19.84
CA ALA A 60 -6.50 -26.02 -20.93
C ALA A 60 -6.00 -25.08 -22.05
N GLN A 61 -5.38 -23.96 -21.67
CA GLN A 61 -4.78 -23.03 -22.62
C GLN A 61 -3.62 -23.67 -23.40
N ASN A 62 -2.75 -24.44 -22.72
CA ASN A 62 -1.67 -25.15 -23.40
C ASN A 62 -2.20 -26.25 -24.33
N GLU A 63 -3.19 -27.03 -23.91
CA GLU A 63 -3.83 -28.06 -24.73
C GLU A 63 -4.42 -27.47 -26.01
N ALA A 64 -5.20 -26.38 -25.89
CA ALA A 64 -5.79 -25.67 -27.03
C ALA A 64 -4.69 -25.13 -27.97
N TRP A 65 -3.61 -24.56 -27.42
CA TRP A 65 -2.48 -24.06 -28.21
C TRP A 65 -1.73 -25.18 -28.95
N TRP A 66 -1.48 -26.32 -28.30
CA TRP A 66 -0.82 -27.48 -28.90
C TRP A 66 -1.65 -28.09 -30.04
N LEU A 67 -2.96 -28.24 -29.84
CA LEU A 67 -3.88 -28.77 -30.87
C LEU A 67 -4.09 -27.79 -32.04
N GLY A 68 -4.00 -26.48 -31.79
CA GLY A 68 -4.01 -25.45 -32.82
C GLY A 68 -2.72 -25.35 -33.63
N SER A 69 -1.58 -25.77 -33.06
CA SER A 69 -0.26 -25.67 -33.71
C SER A 69 0.10 -26.86 -34.62
N ARG A 70 -0.60 -28.01 -34.51
CA ARG A 70 -0.39 -29.21 -35.34
C ARG A 70 -0.65 -29.00 -36.84
N ASP A 71 -1.45 -28.00 -37.21
CA ASP A 71 -1.73 -27.65 -38.62
C ASP A 71 -0.53 -27.03 -39.34
N SER A 72 0.52 -26.61 -38.61
CA SER A 72 1.72 -26.02 -39.23
C SER A 72 2.70 -27.06 -39.82
N TYR A 73 2.53 -28.35 -39.54
CA TYR A 73 3.51 -29.38 -39.91
C TYR A 73 3.02 -30.55 -40.77
N GLN A 74 1.73 -30.71 -41.06
CA GLN A 74 1.27 -31.77 -41.98
C GLN A 74 0.09 -31.33 -42.84
N LEU A 75 0.41 -30.78 -44.01
CA LEU A 75 -0.43 -30.93 -45.21
C LEU A 75 0.33 -31.84 -46.17
N SER A 76 0.20 -33.15 -45.99
CA SER A 76 0.57 -34.13 -47.01
C SER A 76 -0.55 -35.17 -47.13
N ASP A 77 -1.38 -34.97 -48.16
CA ASP A 77 -2.17 -35.94 -48.93
C ASP A 77 -2.36 -37.35 -48.33
N SER A 78 -3.30 -37.49 -47.39
CA SER A 78 -3.96 -38.78 -47.17
C SER A 78 -5.45 -38.57 -46.90
N ASP A 79 -6.28 -39.12 -47.79
CA ASP A 79 -7.75 -39.12 -47.77
C ASP A 79 -8.31 -40.02 -46.64
N ASP A 80 -8.03 -39.67 -45.38
CA ASP A 80 -8.70 -40.27 -44.21
C ASP A 80 -9.61 -39.23 -43.53
N THR A 81 -10.82 -39.10 -44.06
CA THR A 81 -11.83 -38.14 -43.59
C THR A 81 -12.24 -38.36 -42.14
N THR A 82 -12.11 -39.59 -41.64
CA THR A 82 -12.45 -39.98 -40.25
C THR A 82 -11.45 -39.43 -39.23
N TYR A 83 -10.17 -39.39 -39.58
CA TYR A 83 -9.11 -38.86 -38.73
C TYR A 83 -9.20 -37.33 -38.59
N SER A 84 -9.57 -36.63 -39.68
CA SER A 84 -9.79 -35.19 -39.70
C SER A 84 -11.01 -34.73 -38.87
N GLU A 85 -12.11 -35.49 -38.89
CA GLU A 85 -13.29 -35.17 -38.07
C GLU A 85 -13.04 -35.35 -36.56
N TYR A 86 -12.22 -36.33 -36.18
CA TYR A 86 -11.84 -36.55 -34.78
C TYR A 86 -10.97 -35.40 -34.26
N GLU A 87 -9.91 -35.00 -34.98
CA GLU A 87 -9.02 -33.91 -34.57
C GLU A 87 -9.78 -32.56 -34.51
N TYR A 88 -10.73 -32.33 -35.43
CA TYR A 88 -11.60 -31.15 -35.40
C TYR A 88 -12.51 -31.13 -34.16
N ARG A 89 -13.13 -32.26 -33.81
CA ARG A 89 -13.96 -32.38 -32.60
C ARG A 89 -13.14 -32.20 -31.33
N GLU A 90 -11.96 -32.82 -31.26
CA GLU A 90 -11.05 -32.72 -30.12
C GLU A 90 -10.59 -31.26 -29.89
N ARG A 91 -10.37 -30.50 -30.98
CA ARG A 91 -10.08 -29.06 -30.92
C ARG A 91 -11.26 -28.24 -30.38
N GLN A 92 -12.47 -28.49 -30.87
CA GLN A 92 -13.66 -27.79 -30.37
C GLN A 92 -13.92 -28.11 -28.89
N GLU A 93 -13.71 -29.35 -28.47
CA GLU A 93 -13.81 -29.75 -27.07
C GLU A 93 -12.72 -29.09 -26.20
N ALA A 94 -11.48 -28.96 -26.69
CA ALA A 94 -10.41 -28.26 -25.98
C ALA A 94 -10.65 -26.75 -25.86
N GLU A 95 -11.16 -26.09 -26.91
CA GLU A 95 -11.57 -24.67 -26.86
C GLU A 95 -12.70 -24.44 -25.85
N GLU A 96 -13.68 -25.34 -25.78
CA GLU A 96 -14.73 -25.27 -24.76
C GLU A 96 -14.19 -25.54 -23.35
N ARG A 97 -13.26 -26.47 -23.17
CA ARG A 97 -12.55 -26.68 -21.89
C ARG A 97 -11.81 -25.42 -21.45
N GLU A 98 -11.11 -24.72 -22.35
CA GLU A 98 -10.45 -23.45 -22.04
C GLU A 98 -11.45 -22.37 -21.61
N LYS A 99 -12.58 -22.23 -22.32
CA LYS A 99 -13.63 -21.27 -21.96
C LYS A 99 -14.24 -21.56 -20.58
N VAL A 100 -14.49 -22.82 -20.27
CA VAL A 100 -15.00 -23.24 -18.96
C VAL A 100 -13.98 -22.96 -17.87
N ALA A 101 -12.72 -23.38 -18.05
CA ALA A 101 -11.65 -23.14 -17.08
C ALA A 101 -11.41 -21.64 -16.84
N ARG A 102 -11.49 -20.81 -17.89
CA ARG A 102 -11.43 -19.34 -17.78
C ARG A 102 -12.57 -18.79 -16.92
N ARG A 103 -13.79 -19.26 -17.14
CA ARG A 103 -14.96 -18.82 -16.37
C ARG A 103 -14.89 -19.28 -14.91
N GLU A 104 -14.39 -20.49 -14.66
CA GLU A 104 -14.14 -20.98 -13.30
C GLU A 104 -13.05 -20.17 -12.60
N LEU A 105 -11.98 -19.81 -13.29
CA LEU A 105 -10.95 -18.90 -12.78
C LEU A 105 -11.56 -17.54 -12.45
N GLU A 106 -12.34 -16.94 -13.35
CA GLU A 106 -13.02 -15.65 -13.09
C GLU A 106 -13.95 -15.72 -11.86
N ILE A 107 -14.66 -16.83 -11.66
CA ILE A 107 -15.51 -17.05 -10.48
C ILE A 107 -14.66 -17.23 -9.22
N ALA A 108 -13.57 -17.99 -9.29
CA ALA A 108 -12.68 -18.23 -8.16
C ALA A 108 -11.97 -16.93 -7.73
N GLU A 109 -11.47 -16.15 -8.70
CA GLU A 109 -10.91 -14.81 -8.50
C GLU A 109 -11.94 -13.84 -7.93
N ALA A 110 -13.17 -13.83 -8.43
CA ALA A 110 -14.25 -12.98 -7.89
C ALA A 110 -14.59 -13.35 -6.43
N ARG A 111 -14.66 -14.65 -6.12
CA ARG A 111 -14.81 -15.12 -4.73
C ARG A 111 -13.60 -14.70 -3.87
N SER A 112 -12.41 -14.61 -4.44
CA SER A 112 -11.19 -14.13 -3.77
C SER A 112 -11.27 -12.65 -3.43
N ARG A 113 -11.78 -11.83 -4.35
CA ARG A 113 -12.01 -10.40 -4.14
C ARG A 113 -12.98 -10.13 -2.97
N ASP A 114 -14.06 -10.89 -2.86
CA ASP A 114 -15.02 -10.78 -1.72
C ASP A 114 -14.38 -11.16 -0.36
N ARG A 115 -13.27 -11.90 -0.36
CA ARG A 115 -12.55 -12.36 0.85
C ARG A 115 -11.47 -11.38 1.32
N PHE A 116 -10.81 -10.67 0.41
CA PHE A 116 -9.92 -9.55 0.76
C PHE A 116 -10.65 -8.48 1.57
N ALA A 117 -11.89 -8.17 1.20
CA ALA A 117 -12.75 -7.25 1.97
C ALA A 117 -13.09 -7.76 3.38
N ALA A 118 -13.17 -9.08 3.58
CA ALA A 118 -13.44 -9.69 4.90
C ALA A 118 -12.18 -9.72 5.79
N VAL A 119 -10.98 -9.84 5.22
CA VAL A 119 -9.71 -9.71 5.94
C VAL A 119 -9.44 -8.27 6.35
N GLN A 120 -9.84 -7.30 5.53
CA GLN A 120 -9.83 -5.86 5.87
C GLN A 120 -10.78 -5.54 7.03
N ALA A 121 -11.96 -6.16 7.06
CA ALA A 121 -12.88 -6.02 8.20
C ALA A 121 -12.30 -6.62 9.50
N VAL A 122 -11.39 -7.59 9.41
CA VAL A 122 -10.68 -8.17 10.57
C VAL A 122 -9.53 -7.25 11.04
N ALA A 123 -8.82 -6.56 10.12
CA ALA A 123 -7.83 -5.55 10.48
C ALA A 123 -8.46 -4.33 11.20
N ALA A 124 -9.73 -4.04 10.93
CA ALA A 124 -10.52 -3.02 11.62
C ALA A 124 -11.03 -3.43 13.01
N VAL A 125 -10.86 -4.70 13.44
CA VAL A 125 -11.29 -5.20 14.76
C VAL A 125 -10.08 -5.29 15.69
N SER A 126 -10.26 -4.79 16.91
CA SER A 126 -9.30 -4.81 18.02
C SER A 126 -8.46 -6.09 18.06
N GLY A 127 -7.15 -5.96 17.83
CA GLY A 127 -6.20 -7.08 17.77
C GLY A 127 -5.13 -6.95 16.68
N HIS A 128 -5.30 -6.05 15.71
CA HIS A 128 -4.22 -5.73 14.76
C HIS A 128 -3.00 -5.20 15.53
N PRO A 129 -1.76 -5.66 15.26
CA PRO A 129 -0.56 -5.20 15.97
C PRO A 129 -0.37 -3.67 15.90
N ASN A 130 -0.98 -3.03 14.89
CA ASN A 130 -0.98 -1.59 14.65
C ASN A 130 -2.33 -0.89 14.92
N ALA A 131 -3.32 -1.55 15.56
CA ALA A 131 -4.56 -0.90 16.02
C ALA A 131 -4.31 0.21 17.07
N ALA A 132 -3.07 0.39 17.50
CA ALA A 132 -2.59 1.46 18.35
C ALA A 132 -2.01 2.64 17.56
N GLN A 133 -2.55 2.98 16.37
CA GLN A 133 -2.30 4.32 15.83
C GLN A 133 -3.04 5.37 16.68
N GLU A 134 -2.40 5.71 17.79
CA GLU A 134 -2.64 6.88 18.64
C GLU A 134 -2.22 8.19 17.93
N GLY A 135 -2.25 8.23 16.59
CA GLY A 135 -1.95 9.39 15.77
C GLY A 135 -3.22 10.22 15.57
N ASN A 136 -3.19 11.50 15.96
CA ASN A 136 -4.24 12.46 15.65
C ASN A 136 -4.17 12.86 14.15
N TRP A 137 -4.42 11.89 13.26
CA TRP A 137 -4.46 12.08 11.81
C TRP A 137 -5.73 12.82 11.39
N SER A 138 -5.66 13.59 10.31
CA SER A 138 -6.77 14.45 9.90
C SER A 138 -7.94 13.62 9.37
N ILE A 139 -9.16 13.88 9.85
CA ILE A 139 -10.40 13.29 9.34
C ILE A 139 -11.15 14.34 8.54
N LEU A 140 -11.35 14.10 7.24
CA LEU A 140 -12.03 15.04 6.36
C LEU A 140 -13.54 14.79 6.35
N SER A 141 -14.32 15.84 6.56
CA SER A 141 -15.75 15.88 6.26
C SER A 141 -16.01 15.70 4.76
N GLY A 142 -17.24 15.30 4.40
CA GLY A 142 -17.61 15.11 2.99
C GLY A 142 -17.37 16.36 2.12
N SER A 143 -17.62 17.55 2.66
CA SER A 143 -17.36 18.83 1.96
C SER A 143 -15.87 19.12 1.77
N GLU A 144 -15.03 18.78 2.75
CA GLU A 144 -13.58 18.93 2.61
C GLU A 144 -13.03 17.97 1.56
N GLN A 145 -13.53 16.73 1.52
CA GLN A 145 -13.16 15.76 0.49
C GLN A 145 -13.52 16.24 -0.93
N GLU A 146 -14.66 16.92 -1.10
CA GLU A 146 -15.07 17.52 -2.38
C GLU A 146 -14.20 18.72 -2.79
N THR A 147 -13.60 19.41 -1.82
CA THR A 147 -12.73 20.56 -2.06
C THR A 147 -11.29 20.14 -2.38
N VAL A 148 -10.79 19.11 -1.68
CA VAL A 148 -9.43 18.57 -1.85
C VAL A 148 -9.24 17.93 -3.24
N LEU A 149 -10.22 17.17 -3.71
CA LEU A 149 -10.03 16.33 -4.90
C LEU A 149 -9.67 17.11 -6.18
N PRO A 150 -10.40 18.17 -6.60
CA PRO A 150 -10.05 18.90 -7.82
C PRO A 150 -8.67 19.56 -7.76
N ARG A 151 -8.20 19.90 -6.56
CA ARG A 151 -6.87 20.49 -6.36
C ARG A 151 -5.78 19.44 -6.46
N LEU A 152 -5.97 18.31 -5.80
CA LEU A 152 -5.06 17.17 -5.92
C LEU A 152 -4.93 16.72 -7.39
N GLU A 153 -6.00 16.79 -8.17
CA GLU A 153 -5.95 16.51 -9.61
C GLU A 153 -5.01 17.45 -10.37
N ASN A 154 -4.95 18.74 -9.99
CA ASN A 154 -4.05 19.72 -10.58
C ASN A 154 -2.61 19.59 -10.08
N GLU A 155 -2.41 19.10 -8.86
CA GLU A 155 -1.09 18.88 -8.25
C GLU A 155 -0.46 17.53 -8.62
N CYS A 156 -1.18 16.65 -9.34
CA CYS A 156 -0.59 15.41 -9.87
C CYS A 156 0.59 15.73 -10.79
N HIS A 157 1.68 14.96 -10.65
CA HIS A 157 2.87 15.17 -11.46
C HIS A 157 2.60 14.92 -12.94
N ASP A 158 3.23 15.73 -13.79
CA ASP A 158 3.12 15.55 -15.22
C ASP A 158 3.81 14.26 -15.71
N TYR A 159 3.46 13.86 -16.93
CA TYR A 159 3.98 12.64 -17.54
C TYR A 159 5.52 12.65 -17.67
N ALA A 160 6.13 13.82 -17.92
CA ALA A 160 7.57 13.93 -18.10
C ALA A 160 8.30 13.75 -16.76
N THR A 161 7.81 14.37 -15.69
CA THR A 161 8.30 14.16 -14.31
C THR A 161 8.21 12.69 -13.94
N LEU A 162 7.04 12.05 -14.11
CA LEU A 162 6.84 10.63 -13.78
C LEU A 162 7.73 9.70 -14.60
N THR A 163 7.92 9.98 -15.90
CA THR A 163 8.83 9.22 -16.76
C THR A 163 10.27 9.32 -16.25
N ASN A 164 10.74 10.54 -15.98
CA ASN A 164 12.10 10.80 -15.53
C ASN A 164 12.39 10.23 -14.13
N ALA A 165 11.36 10.14 -13.29
CA ALA A 165 11.46 9.58 -11.95
C ALA A 165 11.27 8.05 -11.90
N GLY A 166 10.94 7.39 -13.02
CA GLY A 166 10.86 5.93 -13.13
C GLY A 166 9.48 5.30 -12.89
N TYR A 167 8.45 6.10 -12.63
CA TYR A 167 7.09 5.63 -12.28
C TYR A 167 6.38 4.90 -13.43
N LEU A 168 6.84 5.10 -14.66
CA LEU A 168 6.27 4.50 -15.86
C LEU A 168 7.09 3.32 -16.39
N ALA A 169 8.13 2.88 -15.67
CA ALA A 169 8.98 1.76 -16.06
C ALA A 169 8.35 0.38 -15.79
N GLY A 170 7.41 0.30 -14.84
CA GLY A 170 6.75 -0.96 -14.47
C GLY A 170 5.90 -1.54 -15.60
N ARG A 171 5.91 -2.88 -15.72
CA ARG A 171 5.26 -3.59 -16.83
C ARG A 171 3.76 -3.78 -16.65
N VAL A 172 3.27 -3.75 -15.41
CA VAL A 172 1.86 -4.01 -15.11
C VAL A 172 1.15 -2.69 -14.82
N ARG A 173 0.05 -2.44 -15.53
CA ARG A 173 -0.77 -1.23 -15.33
C ARG A 173 -1.99 -1.57 -14.49
N ALA A 174 -2.46 -0.59 -13.73
CA ALA A 174 -3.75 -0.66 -13.07
C ALA A 174 -4.88 -0.99 -14.09
N PRO A 175 -5.93 -1.71 -13.64
CA PRO A 175 -7.07 -2.06 -14.49
C PRO A 175 -7.76 -0.83 -15.05
N ARG A 176 -8.47 -0.99 -16.18
CA ARG A 176 -9.32 0.09 -16.69
C ARG A 176 -10.49 0.31 -15.72
N PRO A 177 -10.98 1.55 -15.55
CA PRO A 177 -12.16 1.82 -14.76
C PRO A 177 -13.35 1.00 -15.27
N ASP A 178 -14.04 0.32 -14.35
CA ASP A 178 -15.29 -0.40 -14.63
C ASP A 178 -16.42 0.30 -13.86
N PRO A 179 -17.46 0.83 -14.53
CA PRO A 179 -18.62 1.42 -13.87
C PRO A 179 -19.32 0.48 -12.86
N LYS A 180 -19.16 -0.84 -13.01
CA LYS A 180 -19.73 -1.85 -12.10
C LYS A 180 -18.86 -2.13 -10.87
N ASP A 181 -17.59 -1.74 -10.91
CA ASP A 181 -16.60 -1.96 -9.86
C ASP A 181 -15.81 -0.66 -9.64
N ARG A 182 -16.48 0.32 -9.01
CA ARG A 182 -15.91 1.64 -8.78
C ARG A 182 -14.79 1.55 -7.74
N LYS A 183 -13.58 1.89 -8.15
CA LYS A 183 -12.39 1.96 -7.29
C LYS A 183 -12.36 3.25 -6.47
N ARG A 184 -11.41 3.33 -5.53
CA ARG A 184 -11.21 4.51 -4.67
C ARG A 184 -10.73 5.68 -5.53
N ARG A 185 -11.09 6.91 -5.13
CA ARG A 185 -10.69 8.12 -5.86
C ARG A 185 -9.22 8.45 -5.62
N VAL A 186 -8.76 8.30 -4.38
CA VAL A 186 -7.39 8.60 -3.95
C VAL A 186 -6.94 7.53 -2.96
N VAL A 187 -5.79 6.93 -3.22
CA VAL A 187 -5.19 5.90 -2.36
C VAL A 187 -3.76 6.32 -2.05
N ALA A 188 -3.47 6.49 -0.76
CA ALA A 188 -2.11 6.66 -0.28
C ALA A 188 -1.46 5.29 -0.08
N ILE A 189 -0.22 5.10 -0.50
CA ILE A 189 0.52 3.83 -0.38
C ILE A 189 1.92 4.05 0.16
N ASP A 190 2.47 2.99 0.75
CA ASP A 190 3.87 2.86 1.16
C ASP A 190 4.20 1.36 1.25
N CYS A 191 5.47 1.01 1.09
CA CYS A 191 5.97 -0.35 1.13
C CYS A 191 7.23 -0.47 1.98
N GLU A 192 7.34 -1.59 2.70
CA GLU A 192 8.57 -1.96 3.40
C GLU A 192 9.35 -3.03 2.65
N PHE A 193 10.68 -2.94 2.76
CA PHE A 193 11.60 -3.82 2.04
C PHE A 193 12.56 -4.56 2.98
N VAL A 194 12.89 -5.80 2.62
CA VAL A 194 13.89 -6.63 3.32
C VAL A 194 14.99 -7.08 2.37
N GLY A 195 16.15 -7.44 2.89
CA GLY A 195 17.26 -8.02 2.13
C GLY A 195 17.17 -9.53 2.01
N ILE A 196 17.66 -10.11 0.91
CA ILE A 196 17.59 -11.58 0.65
C ILE A 196 18.94 -12.28 0.44
N THR A 197 20.03 -11.52 0.30
CA THR A 197 21.41 -12.03 0.15
C THR A 197 22.37 -11.21 1.00
N ASN A 198 23.63 -11.65 1.10
CA ASN A 198 24.66 -10.87 1.80
C ASN A 198 25.01 -9.54 1.10
N ASP A 199 24.48 -9.28 -0.11
CA ASP A 199 24.79 -8.11 -0.94
C ASP A 199 23.50 -7.39 -1.42
N ASP A 200 22.95 -6.53 -0.56
CA ASP A 200 22.08 -5.37 -0.90
C ASP A 200 20.76 -5.56 -1.69
N ILE A 201 20.40 -6.73 -2.20
CA ILE A 201 19.14 -6.91 -2.95
C ILE A 201 17.93 -6.77 -2.01
N SER A 202 17.16 -5.70 -2.22
CA SER A 202 15.87 -5.45 -1.58
C SER A 202 14.76 -6.23 -2.28
N VAL A 203 13.81 -6.74 -1.51
CA VAL A 203 12.52 -7.25 -2.00
C VAL A 203 11.38 -6.69 -1.16
N LEU A 204 10.20 -6.60 -1.76
CA LEU A 204 8.95 -6.22 -1.10
C LEU A 204 8.64 -7.18 0.07
N ALA A 205 8.29 -6.61 1.22
CA ALA A 205 7.99 -7.36 2.43
C ALA A 205 6.72 -6.89 3.15
N GLN A 206 6.28 -5.66 2.91
CA GLN A 206 4.98 -5.15 3.37
C GLN A 206 4.42 -4.18 2.32
N VAL A 207 3.11 -4.15 2.20
CA VAL A 207 2.37 -3.14 1.42
C VAL A 207 1.25 -2.58 2.29
N CYS A 208 1.23 -1.26 2.42
CA CYS A 208 0.17 -0.53 3.10
C CYS A 208 -0.57 0.38 2.12
N ALA A 209 -1.88 0.52 2.34
CA ALA A 209 -2.70 1.43 1.56
C ALA A 209 -3.81 2.02 2.42
N VAL A 210 -4.10 3.30 2.23
CA VAL A 210 -5.16 4.03 2.93
C VAL A 210 -5.99 4.80 1.89
N ASP A 211 -7.31 4.82 2.05
CA ASP A 211 -8.15 5.77 1.31
C ASP A 211 -7.82 7.18 1.83
N ALA A 212 -7.14 7.97 1.00
CA ALA A 212 -6.57 9.23 1.45
C ALA A 212 -7.64 10.28 1.79
N LEU A 213 -8.88 10.12 1.33
CA LEU A 213 -9.96 11.07 1.63
C LEU A 213 -10.65 10.73 2.95
N THR A 214 -10.87 9.45 3.22
CA THR A 214 -11.62 8.98 4.39
C THR A 214 -10.72 8.61 5.58
N GLY A 215 -9.45 8.29 5.33
CA GLY A 215 -8.54 7.73 6.33
C GLY A 215 -8.75 6.23 6.60
N GLU A 216 -9.58 5.55 5.81
CA GLU A 216 -9.81 4.11 5.95
C GLU A 216 -8.56 3.32 5.53
N VAL A 217 -8.07 2.44 6.41
CA VAL A 217 -7.00 1.51 6.07
C VAL A 217 -7.53 0.45 5.12
N LEU A 218 -6.95 0.40 3.92
CA LEU A 218 -7.28 -0.55 2.87
C LEU A 218 -6.35 -1.76 2.92
N LEU A 219 -5.04 -1.57 3.05
CA LEU A 219 -4.08 -2.66 3.12
C LEU A 219 -3.13 -2.44 4.29
N ASP A 220 -2.85 -3.54 5.00
CA ASP A 220 -1.70 -3.72 5.87
C ASP A 220 -1.32 -5.20 5.83
N PHE A 221 -0.59 -5.59 4.78
CA PHE A 221 -0.24 -6.98 4.51
C PHE A 221 1.27 -7.13 4.37
N LEU A 222 1.80 -8.21 4.95
CA LEU A 222 3.15 -8.64 4.60
C LEU A 222 3.13 -9.38 3.26
N VAL A 223 4.28 -9.39 2.61
CA VAL A 223 4.53 -10.13 1.38
C VAL A 223 5.63 -11.14 1.66
N GLU A 224 5.40 -12.40 1.33
CA GLU A 224 6.42 -13.44 1.52
C GLU A 224 7.65 -13.13 0.65
N PRO A 225 8.84 -12.98 1.25
CA PRO A 225 10.04 -12.64 0.49
C PRO A 225 10.47 -13.75 -0.48
N GLY A 226 9.99 -14.99 -0.32
CA GLY A 226 10.31 -16.11 -1.24
C GLY A 226 11.73 -16.66 -1.12
N HIS A 227 12.49 -16.27 -0.09
CA HIS A 227 13.91 -16.63 0.07
C HIS A 227 14.23 -17.25 1.44
N ARG A 228 15.15 -18.21 1.45
CA ARG A 228 15.54 -18.96 2.66
C ARG A 228 16.22 -18.12 3.74
N LYS A 229 16.93 -17.06 3.35
CA LYS A 229 17.62 -16.16 4.27
C LYS A 229 17.11 -14.74 4.04
N VAL A 230 16.47 -14.19 5.07
CA VAL A 230 15.94 -12.82 5.06
C VAL A 230 16.73 -11.98 6.04
N ILE A 231 17.21 -10.82 5.58
CA ILE A 231 17.82 -9.77 6.38
C ILE A 231 16.76 -8.68 6.54
N TYR A 232 16.05 -8.69 7.67
CA TYR A 232 14.88 -7.83 7.84
C TYR A 232 15.17 -6.33 7.77
N ARG A 233 16.42 -5.89 8.01
CA ARG A 233 16.76 -4.45 8.09
C ARG A 233 15.85 -3.69 9.06
N THR A 234 15.57 -4.30 10.21
CA THR A 234 14.52 -3.86 11.16
C THR A 234 14.60 -2.38 11.52
N GLN A 235 15.78 -1.78 11.58
CA GLN A 235 15.93 -0.34 11.84
C GLN A 235 15.26 0.57 10.79
N HIS A 236 15.05 0.06 9.58
CA HIS A 236 14.39 0.77 8.48
C HIS A 236 13.00 0.19 8.22
N SER A 237 12.81 -1.13 8.30
CA SER A 237 11.53 -1.75 7.90
C SER A 237 10.52 -1.95 9.01
N GLY A 238 10.94 -1.91 10.29
CA GLY A 238 10.10 -2.36 11.40
C GLY A 238 9.87 -3.88 11.47
N LEU A 239 10.30 -4.63 10.45
CA LEU A 239 9.98 -6.05 10.31
C LEU A 239 10.95 -6.94 11.09
N THR A 240 10.41 -8.06 11.58
CA THR A 240 11.16 -9.13 12.22
C THR A 240 10.53 -10.48 11.90
N GLY A 241 11.25 -11.58 12.14
CA GLY A 241 10.67 -12.92 12.02
C GLY A 241 9.45 -13.15 12.93
N GLN A 242 9.39 -12.46 14.07
CA GLN A 242 8.24 -12.51 14.98
C GLN A 242 7.02 -11.80 14.39
N VAL A 243 7.20 -10.63 13.77
CA VAL A 243 6.14 -9.91 13.06
C VAL A 243 5.59 -10.79 11.92
N PHE A 244 6.47 -11.39 11.12
CA PHE A 244 6.05 -12.35 10.09
C PHE A 244 5.26 -13.54 10.64
N HIS A 245 5.68 -14.11 11.78
CA HIS A 245 4.92 -15.20 12.42
C HIS A 245 3.51 -14.75 12.82
N GLN A 246 3.40 -13.59 13.46
CA GLN A 246 2.11 -13.03 13.90
C GLN A 246 1.17 -12.77 12.72
N TYR A 247 1.67 -12.14 11.65
CA TYR A 247 0.87 -11.90 10.45
C TYR A 247 0.45 -13.20 9.76
N ARG A 248 1.31 -14.23 9.71
CA ARG A 248 0.89 -15.58 9.23
C ARG A 248 -0.21 -16.17 10.10
N GLU A 249 -0.10 -16.01 11.42
CA GLU A 249 -1.15 -16.35 12.37
C GLU A 249 -2.39 -15.44 12.29
N MET A 250 -2.42 -14.41 11.47
CA MET A 250 -3.62 -13.62 11.21
C MET A 250 -4.18 -13.83 9.79
N GLY A 251 -3.45 -14.54 8.92
CA GLY A 251 -3.79 -14.65 7.51
C GLY A 251 -3.53 -13.34 6.74
N LEU A 252 -2.57 -12.54 7.21
CA LEU A 252 -2.22 -11.21 6.67
C LEU A 252 -0.88 -11.25 5.90
N VAL A 253 -0.55 -12.39 5.30
CA VAL A 253 0.66 -12.56 4.49
C VAL A 253 0.28 -13.00 3.10
N LEU A 254 0.62 -12.19 2.11
CA LEU A 254 0.44 -12.48 0.71
C LEU A 254 1.59 -13.35 0.20
N PRO A 255 1.30 -14.31 -0.72
CA PRO A 255 2.29 -15.28 -1.16
C PRO A 255 3.41 -14.69 -2.01
N ASP A 256 3.18 -13.59 -2.72
CA ASP A 256 4.17 -12.93 -3.57
C ASP A 256 3.76 -11.49 -3.95
N VAL A 257 4.62 -10.84 -4.74
CA VAL A 257 4.42 -9.48 -5.29
C VAL A 257 3.23 -9.41 -6.25
N ALA A 258 2.88 -10.49 -6.95
CA ALA A 258 1.72 -10.49 -7.85
C ALA A 258 0.43 -10.40 -7.03
N ALA A 259 0.32 -11.16 -5.95
CA ALA A 259 -0.79 -11.08 -5.00
C ALA A 259 -0.85 -9.70 -4.32
N ALA A 260 0.28 -9.08 -3.97
CA ALA A 260 0.33 -7.71 -3.45
C ALA A 260 -0.27 -6.68 -4.42
N ARG A 261 0.09 -6.77 -5.72
CA ARG A 261 -0.51 -5.92 -6.75
C ARG A 261 -2.00 -6.18 -6.95
N GLU A 262 -2.41 -7.44 -7.00
CA GLU A 262 -3.82 -7.81 -7.17
C GLU A 262 -4.64 -7.26 -5.99
N ALA A 263 -4.11 -7.34 -4.76
CA ALA A 263 -4.69 -6.74 -3.56
C ALA A 263 -4.82 -5.21 -3.69
N LEU A 264 -3.77 -4.53 -4.16
CA LEU A 264 -3.81 -3.07 -4.41
C LEU A 264 -4.83 -2.69 -5.48
N PHE A 265 -4.89 -3.43 -6.58
CA PHE A 265 -5.83 -3.17 -7.70
C PHE A 265 -7.30 -3.49 -7.36
N ASN A 266 -7.58 -4.12 -6.23
CA ASN A 266 -8.95 -4.15 -5.69
C ASN A 266 -9.45 -2.74 -5.33
N PHE A 267 -8.55 -1.78 -5.08
CA PHE A 267 -8.87 -0.40 -4.70
C PHE A 267 -8.43 0.64 -5.71
N VAL A 268 -7.57 0.26 -6.66
CA VAL A 268 -6.90 1.17 -7.60
C VAL A 268 -7.21 0.76 -9.03
N ASP A 269 -7.74 1.69 -9.81
CA ASP A 269 -7.78 1.63 -11.27
C ASP A 269 -6.94 2.76 -11.89
N ARG A 270 -7.01 2.93 -13.21
CA ARG A 270 -6.28 3.99 -13.92
C ARG A 270 -6.73 5.41 -13.59
N ASP A 271 -7.92 5.58 -13.04
CA ASP A 271 -8.49 6.88 -12.67
C ASP A 271 -8.25 7.20 -11.20
N THR A 272 -7.93 6.23 -10.35
CA THR A 272 -7.48 6.45 -8.98
C THR A 272 -6.19 7.30 -8.95
N ILE A 273 -6.10 8.28 -8.05
CA ILE A 273 -4.84 9.01 -7.79
C ILE A 273 -4.05 8.25 -6.72
N LEU A 274 -2.78 7.93 -7.00
CA LEU A 274 -1.87 7.37 -6.00
C LEU A 274 -1.12 8.49 -5.30
N VAL A 275 -1.06 8.42 -3.97
CA VAL A 275 -0.38 9.38 -3.10
C VAL A 275 0.72 8.67 -2.32
N GLY A 276 1.87 9.31 -2.12
CA GLY A 276 2.91 8.77 -1.25
C GLY A 276 4.15 9.66 -1.15
N PHE A 277 5.26 9.07 -0.71
CA PHE A 277 6.53 9.76 -0.51
C PHE A 277 7.70 8.95 -1.07
N ALA A 278 8.38 9.46 -2.09
CA ALA A 278 9.47 8.77 -2.78
C ALA A 278 9.10 7.38 -3.33
N LEU A 279 7.90 7.27 -3.91
CA LEU A 279 7.27 6.04 -4.39
C LEU A 279 7.99 5.37 -5.57
N GLU A 280 9.12 5.89 -6.05
CA GLU A 280 9.85 5.28 -7.16
C GLU A 280 10.26 3.83 -6.88
N ASN A 281 10.67 3.53 -5.64
CA ASN A 281 11.10 2.20 -5.22
C ASN A 281 9.90 1.28 -5.02
N ASP A 282 8.82 1.80 -4.45
CA ASP A 282 7.54 1.10 -4.27
C ASP A 282 6.98 0.64 -5.61
N PHE A 283 6.97 1.52 -6.61
CA PHE A 283 6.52 1.21 -7.96
C PHE A 283 7.42 0.17 -8.64
N GLU A 284 8.74 0.29 -8.47
CA GLU A 284 9.70 -0.69 -8.98
C GLU A 284 9.47 -2.07 -8.36
N MET A 285 9.33 -2.14 -7.03
CA MET A 285 9.20 -3.38 -6.27
C MET A 285 7.83 -4.05 -6.45
N LEU A 286 6.76 -3.26 -6.58
CA LEU A 286 5.45 -3.76 -7.00
C LEU A 286 5.46 -4.12 -8.50
N GLY A 287 6.35 -3.52 -9.30
CA GLY A 287 6.41 -3.72 -10.75
C GLY A 287 5.20 -3.11 -11.48
N ILE A 288 4.68 -1.99 -10.96
CA ILE A 288 3.51 -1.29 -11.51
C ILE A 288 3.89 -0.02 -12.26
N SER A 289 3.03 0.41 -13.19
CA SER A 289 3.07 1.75 -13.77
C SER A 289 1.71 2.43 -13.68
N HIS A 290 1.74 3.70 -13.25
CA HIS A 290 0.56 4.52 -13.03
C HIS A 290 0.83 5.99 -13.34
N TRP A 291 -0.16 6.70 -13.89
CA TRP A 291 0.03 8.04 -14.46
C TRP A 291 -0.64 9.16 -13.64
N ARG A 292 -1.51 8.83 -12.68
CA ARG A 292 -2.11 9.79 -11.75
C ARG A 292 -1.44 9.64 -10.40
N VAL A 293 -0.35 10.35 -10.18
CA VAL A 293 0.47 10.23 -8.97
C VAL A 293 0.76 11.60 -8.39
N PHE A 294 0.57 11.74 -7.08
CA PHE A 294 1.12 12.81 -6.27
C PHE A 294 2.14 12.20 -5.30
N ASP A 295 3.39 12.64 -5.41
CA ASP A 295 4.48 12.25 -4.53
C ASP A 295 5.02 13.49 -3.82
N ALA A 296 4.90 13.51 -2.50
CA ALA A 296 5.26 14.69 -1.72
C ALA A 296 6.76 15.05 -1.80
N GLN A 297 7.64 14.07 -2.01
CA GLN A 297 9.07 14.34 -2.22
C GLN A 297 9.31 14.96 -3.60
N LEU A 298 8.64 14.48 -4.64
CA LEU A 298 8.72 15.08 -5.98
C LEU A 298 8.14 16.50 -5.98
N ALA A 299 6.99 16.73 -5.33
CA ALA A 299 6.37 18.05 -5.23
C ALA A 299 7.33 19.07 -4.59
N ALA A 300 7.96 18.70 -3.47
CA ALA A 300 8.99 19.50 -2.82
C ALA A 300 10.19 19.81 -3.73
N ARG A 301 10.65 18.81 -4.49
CA ARG A 301 11.77 18.97 -5.43
C ARG A 301 11.40 19.89 -6.60
N GLU A 302 10.19 19.77 -7.13
CA GLU A 302 9.70 20.62 -8.21
C GLU A 302 9.53 22.07 -7.73
N ALA A 303 9.05 22.28 -6.50
CA ALA A 303 8.92 23.59 -5.90
C ALA A 303 10.29 24.26 -5.70
N GLU A 304 11.28 23.56 -5.11
CA GLU A 304 12.66 24.06 -5.00
C GLU A 304 13.27 24.37 -6.37
N TYR A 305 13.06 23.49 -7.37
CA TYR A 305 13.59 23.70 -8.72
C TYR A 305 12.94 24.92 -9.40
N ARG A 306 11.63 25.11 -9.26
CA ARG A 306 10.91 26.28 -9.79
C ARG A 306 11.42 27.59 -9.18
N ALA A 307 11.66 27.61 -7.87
CA ALA A 307 12.11 28.82 -7.17
C ALA A 307 13.57 29.20 -7.49
N TYR A 308 14.45 28.22 -7.66
CA TYR A 308 15.90 28.48 -7.68
C TYR A 308 16.64 28.00 -8.94
N GLY A 309 16.04 27.18 -9.78
CA GLY A 309 16.67 26.65 -10.99
C GLY A 309 17.90 25.77 -10.74
N VAL A 310 18.09 25.27 -9.52
CA VAL A 310 19.23 24.44 -9.10
C VAL A 310 18.79 23.02 -8.78
N ARG A 311 19.75 22.08 -8.73
CA ARG A 311 19.46 20.69 -8.36
C ARG A 311 18.69 20.66 -7.01
N PRO A 312 17.46 20.12 -6.98
CA PRO A 312 16.67 20.06 -5.77
C PRO A 312 17.24 19.02 -4.79
N ARG A 313 17.07 19.25 -3.49
CA ARG A 313 17.47 18.29 -2.46
C ARG A 313 16.43 17.20 -2.35
N ARG A 314 16.86 15.98 -1.99
CA ARG A 314 15.94 14.91 -1.59
C ARG A 314 15.79 14.97 -0.08
N LEU A 315 14.77 15.67 0.40
CA LEU A 315 14.44 15.73 1.82
C LEU A 315 13.75 14.43 2.24
N SER A 316 13.96 13.99 3.48
CA SER A 316 13.31 12.80 4.03
C SER A 316 11.88 13.10 4.48
N LEU A 317 11.08 12.05 4.65
CA LEU A 317 9.71 12.14 5.18
C LEU A 317 9.71 12.79 6.57
N GLN A 318 10.70 12.44 7.42
CA GLN A 318 10.92 13.06 8.73
C GLN A 318 11.12 14.58 8.63
N ILE A 319 11.97 15.04 7.70
CA ILE A 319 12.26 16.47 7.54
C ILE A 319 11.02 17.21 7.05
N LEU A 320 10.35 16.72 6.01
CA LEU A 320 9.17 17.38 5.46
C LEU A 320 8.01 17.39 6.44
N SER A 321 7.76 16.26 7.14
CA SER A 321 6.74 16.19 8.18
C SER A 321 7.03 17.15 9.34
N SER A 322 8.29 17.27 9.75
CA SER A 322 8.68 18.20 10.82
C SER A 322 8.54 19.66 10.39
N GLN A 323 8.97 20.00 9.17
CA GLN A 323 9.01 21.39 8.70
C GLN A 323 7.65 21.92 8.27
N LEU A 324 6.81 21.11 7.63
CA LEU A 324 5.51 21.55 7.11
C LEU A 324 4.37 21.20 8.07
N LEU A 325 4.38 20.01 8.68
CA LEU A 325 3.29 19.57 9.55
C LEU A 325 3.56 19.83 11.04
N GLY A 326 4.78 20.21 11.40
CA GLY A 326 5.21 20.29 12.80
C GLY A 326 5.18 18.93 13.51
N ARG A 327 5.30 17.82 12.76
CA ARG A 327 5.16 16.46 13.29
C ARG A 327 6.45 15.66 13.16
N SER A 328 6.82 14.98 14.24
CA SER A 328 7.92 14.00 14.25
C SER A 328 7.36 12.62 13.93
N VAL A 329 7.79 12.05 12.80
CA VAL A 329 7.42 10.70 12.36
C VAL A 329 8.63 9.76 12.41
N GLN A 330 8.42 8.45 12.36
CA GLN A 330 9.48 7.43 12.38
C GLN A 330 10.38 7.53 13.63
N GLN A 331 9.79 7.88 14.78
CA GLN A 331 10.53 8.06 16.04
C GLN A 331 10.76 6.74 16.81
N SER A 332 10.12 5.66 16.35
CA SER A 332 10.19 4.36 16.99
C SER A 332 11.59 3.77 16.90
N SER A 333 12.10 3.26 18.02
CA SER A 333 13.35 2.49 18.06
C SER A 333 13.21 1.09 17.43
N ARG A 334 12.00 0.69 17.04
CA ARG A 334 11.72 -0.62 16.43
C ARG A 334 11.83 -0.63 14.91
N GLY A 335 12.12 0.51 14.28
CA GLY A 335 12.05 0.69 12.83
C GLY A 335 10.86 1.53 12.41
N HIS A 336 10.71 1.73 11.10
CA HIS A 336 9.59 2.47 10.54
C HIS A 336 8.30 1.65 10.68
N ASP A 337 7.17 2.37 10.68
CA ASP A 337 5.85 1.80 10.62
C ASP A 337 5.22 2.21 9.29
N CYS A 338 5.03 1.22 8.42
CA CYS A 338 4.46 1.41 7.08
C CYS A 338 3.15 2.21 7.09
N LEU A 339 2.24 2.00 8.06
CA LEU A 339 1.02 2.79 8.14
C LEU A 339 1.30 4.23 8.60
N GLU A 340 2.20 4.46 9.56
CA GLU A 340 2.64 5.80 9.96
C GLU A 340 3.14 6.59 8.75
N ASP A 341 3.93 5.94 7.89
CA ASP A 341 4.50 6.56 6.69
C ASP A 341 3.44 6.84 5.62
N VAL A 342 2.49 5.92 5.39
CA VAL A 342 1.31 6.18 4.53
C VAL A 342 0.53 7.40 5.01
N PHE A 343 0.23 7.47 6.32
CA PHE A 343 -0.53 8.59 6.87
C PHE A 343 0.27 9.89 6.85
N ALA A 344 1.57 9.88 7.14
CA ALA A 344 2.41 11.06 7.04
C ALA A 344 2.48 11.62 5.61
N ALA A 345 2.64 10.75 4.61
CA ALA A 345 2.62 11.12 3.20
C ALA A 345 1.25 11.68 2.78
N ARG A 346 0.16 11.07 3.27
CA ARG A 346 -1.21 11.60 3.09
C ARG A 346 -1.36 13.00 3.68
N GLU A 347 -0.88 13.25 4.90
CA GLU A 347 -0.99 14.56 5.54
C GLU A 347 -0.16 15.61 4.81
N LEU A 348 1.02 15.27 4.31
CA LEU A 348 1.80 16.15 3.45
C LEU A 348 1.03 16.52 2.18
N MET A 349 0.36 15.55 1.55
CA MET A 349 -0.52 15.82 0.41
C MET A 349 -1.65 16.76 0.78
N LEU A 350 -2.35 16.52 1.89
CA LEU A 350 -3.44 17.39 2.34
C LEU A 350 -2.96 18.81 2.61
N TYR A 351 -1.80 18.95 3.27
CA TYR A 351 -1.19 20.24 3.53
C TYR A 351 -0.86 20.97 2.22
N TRP A 352 -0.31 20.25 1.23
CA TRP A 352 0.06 20.81 -0.08
C TRP A 352 -1.12 21.35 -0.89
N VAL A 353 -2.28 20.69 -0.81
CA VAL A 353 -3.46 21.01 -1.64
C VAL A 353 -4.44 21.96 -0.95
N GLN A 354 -4.24 22.30 0.32
CA GLN A 354 -5.09 23.23 1.05
C GLN A 354 -4.71 24.69 0.74
N ASP A 355 -5.69 25.50 0.33
CA ASP A 355 -5.52 26.94 0.03
C ASP A 355 -4.78 27.71 1.11
N GLU A 356 -5.16 27.45 2.36
CA GLU A 356 -4.66 28.17 3.52
C GLU A 356 -3.15 27.98 3.73
N ASN A 357 -2.56 26.94 3.13
CA ASN A 357 -1.15 26.63 3.25
C ASN A 357 -0.33 27.06 2.01
N GLU A 358 -0.94 27.64 0.97
CA GLU A 358 -0.22 28.01 -0.26
C GLU A 358 0.92 29.00 0.04
N ASP A 359 0.61 30.04 0.82
CA ASP A 359 1.60 31.02 1.28
C ASP A 359 2.67 30.37 2.17
N GLU A 360 2.29 29.44 3.04
CA GLU A 360 3.23 28.74 3.95
C GLU A 360 4.19 27.83 3.18
N VAL A 361 3.71 27.13 2.14
CA VAL A 361 4.56 26.33 1.25
C VAL A 361 5.52 27.23 0.48
N GLU A 362 5.08 28.38 -0.03
CA GLU A 362 5.96 29.33 -0.70
C GLU A 362 7.03 29.88 0.25
N GLU A 363 6.65 30.28 1.47
CA GLU A 363 7.59 30.71 2.52
C GLU A 363 8.59 29.62 2.89
N TRP A 364 8.11 28.38 3.05
CA TRP A 364 8.97 27.22 3.30
C TRP A 364 9.98 27.02 2.17
N VAL A 365 9.57 27.10 0.91
CA VAL A 365 10.49 27.05 -0.24
C VAL A 365 11.51 28.18 -0.16
N GLN A 366 11.10 29.41 0.16
CA GLN A 366 12.00 30.55 0.31
C GLN A 366 13.06 30.34 1.40
N TRP A 367 12.62 29.76 2.53
CA TRP A 367 13.51 29.41 3.63
C TRP A 367 14.55 28.35 3.22
N GLN A 368 14.16 27.34 2.42
CA GLN A 368 15.09 26.33 1.90
C GLN A 368 16.25 26.94 1.09
N GLY A 369 16.02 28.02 0.35
CA GLY A 369 17.09 28.72 -0.38
C GLY A 369 18.05 29.47 0.54
N GLY A 370 17.54 30.06 1.63
CA GLY A 370 18.37 30.70 2.67
C GLY A 370 19.28 29.70 3.36
N ASP A 371 18.74 28.53 3.71
CA ASP A 371 19.46 27.39 4.30
C ASP A 371 20.62 26.92 3.41
N ARG A 372 20.36 26.77 2.10
CA ARG A 372 21.38 26.44 1.09
C ARG A 372 22.51 27.47 1.02
N ASN A 373 22.18 28.77 1.03
CA ASN A 373 23.17 29.84 0.91
C ASN A 373 24.02 30.02 2.18
N ASN A 374 23.49 29.64 3.33
CA ASN A 374 24.19 29.76 4.62
C ASN A 374 25.03 28.52 4.97
N GLY A 375 25.04 27.48 4.12
CA GLY A 375 25.85 26.28 4.34
C GLY A 375 25.42 25.47 5.57
N VAL A 376 24.18 25.65 6.03
CA VAL A 376 23.62 24.89 7.15
C VAL A 376 23.29 23.50 6.61
N SER A 377 24.09 22.52 7.02
CA SER A 377 23.80 21.10 6.79
C SER A 377 22.53 20.76 7.57
N THR A 378 21.65 19.91 7.00
CA THR A 378 20.34 19.47 7.52
C THR A 378 20.42 18.63 8.82
N PHE A 379 21.32 18.97 9.74
CA PHE A 379 21.55 18.28 11.02
C PHE A 379 21.31 19.16 12.25
N ASP A 380 20.98 20.45 12.09
CA ASP A 380 20.79 21.40 13.19
C ASP A 380 19.34 21.93 13.29
N ILE A 381 18.38 21.04 13.51
CA ILE A 381 17.07 21.41 14.08
C ILE A 381 16.88 20.69 15.42
N GLN A 382 17.75 21.01 16.38
CA GLN A 382 17.56 20.69 17.81
C GLN A 382 17.12 21.90 18.65
N ASN A 383 16.83 23.06 18.04
CA ASN A 383 16.48 24.28 18.77
C ASN A 383 15.20 24.94 18.26
N TRP A 384 14.10 24.19 18.24
CA TRP A 384 12.77 24.75 18.44
C TRP A 384 12.07 23.86 19.47
N LEU A 385 11.81 24.47 20.64
CA LEU A 385 11.44 23.89 21.94
C LEU A 385 10.09 23.19 21.96
#